data_AF-A0A6M3LP12-F1
#
_entry.id   AF-A0A6M3LP12-F1
#
_cell.length_a   1.000
_cell.length_b   1.000
_cell.length_c   1.000
_cell.angle_alpha   90.00
_cell.angle_beta   90.00
_cell.angle_gamma   90.00
#
_symmetry.space_group_name_H-M   'P 1'
#
loop_
_entity.id
_entity.type
_entity.pdbx_description
1 polymer ?
#
loop_
_entity_poly.entity_id
_entity_poly.type
_entity_poly.pdbx_seq_one_letter_code
_entity_poly.pdbx_strand_id
1 'polypeptide(L)'
;SKEEINKIFEEETHQASVMNKLYELVVGKSLDFIIKVEGFPECGEEANEYIMLKFREFDRKFHPHVLCGGCWLNHGFSTNKNLESWEVSINNCKIIEKE
;
A
#
# COMPACT_ATOMS: atom_id res chain seq x y z
N SER A 1 -0.72 8.04 -8.05
CA SER A 1 -0.07 9.36 -7.93
C SER A 1 -0.02 9.79 -6.46
N LYS A 2 0.74 10.84 -6.11
CA LYS A 2 0.73 11.41 -4.73
C LYS A 2 -0.68 11.82 -4.28
N GLU A 3 -1.47 12.37 -5.19
CA GLU A 3 -2.83 12.83 -4.92
C GLU A 3 -3.77 11.67 -4.59
N GLU A 4 -3.71 10.58 -5.34
CA GLU A 4 -4.51 9.37 -5.08
C GLU A 4 -4.17 8.75 -3.72
N ILE A 5 -2.87 8.70 -3.37
CA ILE A 5 -2.42 8.21 -2.06
C ILE A 5 -2.97 9.10 -0.95
N ASN A 6 -2.84 10.42 -1.06
CA ASN A 6 -3.35 11.34 -0.03
C ASN A 6 -4.85 11.20 0.17
N LYS A 7 -5.61 11.10 -0.92
CA LYS A 7 -7.06 10.89 -0.87
C LYS A 7 -7.43 9.64 -0.08
N ILE A 8 -6.74 8.53 -0.30
CA ILE A 8 -6.95 7.29 0.48
C ILE A 8 -6.74 7.53 1.99
N PHE A 9 -5.68 8.22 2.38
CA PHE A 9 -5.41 8.52 3.80
C PHE A 9 -6.39 9.51 4.42
N GLU A 10 -7.03 10.36 3.62
CA GLU A 10 -8.04 11.33 4.09
C GLU A 10 -9.42 10.69 4.26
N GLU A 11 -9.76 9.70 3.43
CA GLU A 11 -11.07 9.04 3.42
C GLU A 11 -11.17 7.88 4.42
N GLU A 12 -10.05 7.32 4.84
CA GLU A 12 -10.00 6.16 5.72
C GLU A 12 -9.72 6.53 7.19
N THR A 13 -10.16 5.67 8.11
CA THR A 13 -9.87 5.78 9.55
C THR A 13 -9.17 4.55 10.13
N HIS A 14 -8.95 3.53 9.30
CA HIS A 14 -8.29 2.29 9.71
C HIS A 14 -7.14 1.92 8.77
N GLN A 15 -5.96 1.62 9.33
CA GLN A 15 -4.74 1.32 8.58
C GLN A 15 -4.90 0.15 7.58
N ALA A 16 -5.71 -0.85 7.93
CA ALA A 16 -5.99 -1.98 7.03
C ALA A 16 -6.81 -1.56 5.79
N SER A 17 -7.72 -0.59 5.94
CA SER A 17 -8.50 -0.08 4.80
C SER A 17 -7.62 0.72 3.85
N VAL A 18 -6.72 1.55 4.38
CA VAL A 18 -5.68 2.23 3.58
C VAL A 18 -4.85 1.21 2.80
N MET A 19 -4.39 0.15 3.47
CA MET A 19 -3.62 -0.91 2.82
C MET A 19 -4.40 -1.55 1.67
N ASN A 20 -5.65 -1.95 1.92
CA ASN A 20 -6.50 -2.55 0.91
C ASN A 20 -6.67 -1.62 -0.31
N LYS A 21 -6.95 -0.34 -0.09
CA LYS A 21 -7.10 0.66 -1.16
C LYS A 21 -5.83 0.87 -1.97
N LEU A 22 -4.66 0.84 -1.34
CA LEU A 22 -3.37 0.89 -2.04
C LEU A 22 -3.18 -0.35 -2.93
N TYR A 23 -3.56 -1.54 -2.44
CA TYR A 23 -3.53 -2.76 -3.26
C TYR A 23 -4.51 -2.69 -4.44
N GLU A 24 -5.74 -2.20 -4.24
CA GLU A 24 -6.71 -1.99 -5.33
C GLU A 24 -6.15 -1.04 -6.39
N LEU A 25 -5.49 0.04 -5.96
CA LEU A 25 -4.90 1.03 -6.86
C LEU A 25 -3.83 0.42 -7.77
N VAL A 26 -2.98 -0.48 -7.26
CA VAL A 26 -1.87 -1.07 -8.03
C VAL A 26 -2.28 -2.31 -8.82
N VAL A 27 -3.23 -3.10 -8.32
CA VAL A 27 -3.77 -4.27 -9.05
C VAL A 27 -4.77 -3.83 -10.11
N GLY A 28 -5.39 -2.66 -9.96
CA GLY A 28 -6.39 -2.13 -10.89
C GLY A 28 -7.75 -2.82 -10.80
N LYS A 29 -8.01 -3.57 -9.72
CA LYS A 29 -9.26 -4.29 -9.45
C LYS A 29 -9.66 -4.12 -7.99
N SER A 30 -10.97 -4.13 -7.72
CA SER A 30 -11.49 -4.23 -6.35
C SER A 30 -11.04 -5.54 -5.71
N LEU A 31 -10.66 -5.49 -4.43
CA LEU A 31 -10.30 -6.69 -3.67
C LEU A 31 -11.49 -7.63 -3.47
N ASP A 32 -12.73 -7.18 -3.71
CA ASP A 32 -13.91 -8.05 -3.67
C ASP A 32 -13.83 -9.18 -4.71
N PHE A 33 -13.04 -9.01 -5.78
CA PHE A 33 -12.82 -10.02 -6.82
C PHE A 33 -11.52 -10.82 -6.62
N ILE A 34 -10.71 -10.46 -5.61
CA ILE A 34 -9.40 -11.05 -5.36
C ILE A 34 -9.49 -11.94 -4.12
N ILE A 35 -9.16 -13.22 -4.28
CA ILE A 35 -9.06 -14.18 -3.18
C ILE A 35 -7.76 -13.94 -2.40
N LYS A 36 -6.65 -13.76 -3.14
CA LYS A 36 -5.32 -13.64 -2.57
C LYS A 36 -4.37 -12.96 -3.55
N VAL A 37 -3.45 -12.16 -3.01
CA VAL A 37 -2.22 -11.72 -3.70
C VAL A 37 -1.06 -12.52 -3.11
N GLU A 38 -0.38 -13.32 -3.92
CA GLU A 38 0.86 -13.98 -3.53
C GLU A 38 2.05 -13.13 -3.93
N GLY A 39 2.96 -12.86 -3.00
CA GLY A 39 4.03 -11.87 -3.18
C GLY A 39 3.63 -10.48 -2.66
N PHE A 40 4.50 -9.51 -2.88
CA PHE A 40 4.27 -8.10 -2.54
C PHE A 40 4.51 -7.26 -3.78
N PRO A 41 3.65 -6.25 -4.07
CA PRO A 41 3.97 -5.26 -5.07
C PRO A 41 5.30 -4.59 -4.74
N GLU A 42 5.98 -4.11 -5.77
CA GLU A 42 7.25 -3.43 -5.65
C GLU A 42 7.09 -1.96 -6.05
N CYS A 43 7.83 -1.06 -5.43
CA CYS A 43 7.84 0.35 -5.81
C CYS A 43 9.23 0.98 -5.70
N GLY A 44 9.41 2.10 -6.38
CA GLY A 44 10.58 2.96 -6.23
C GLY A 44 10.75 3.48 -4.80
N GLU A 45 11.97 3.88 -4.47
CA GLU A 45 12.35 4.30 -3.11
C GLU A 45 11.54 5.52 -2.62
N GLU A 46 11.36 6.55 -3.45
CA GLU A 46 10.62 7.76 -3.05
C GLU A 46 9.14 7.46 -2.77
N ALA A 47 8.51 6.59 -3.57
CA ALA A 47 7.14 6.14 -3.32
C ALA A 47 7.03 5.39 -1.99
N ASN A 48 7.95 4.46 -1.70
CA ASN A 48 7.94 3.71 -0.45
C ASN A 48 8.11 4.64 0.76
N GLU A 49 9.13 5.51 0.74
CA GLU A 49 9.40 6.45 1.82
C GLU A 49 8.21 7.37 2.08
N TYR A 50 7.60 7.89 1.01
CA TYR A 50 6.43 8.73 1.10
C TYR A 50 5.25 8.04 1.77
N ILE A 51 4.91 6.82 1.33
CA ILE A 51 3.79 6.06 1.89
C ILE A 51 4.09 5.67 3.35
N MET A 52 5.33 5.28 3.66
CA MET A 52 5.75 4.99 5.03
C MET A 52 5.57 6.20 5.96
N LEU A 53 5.97 7.40 5.53
CA LEU A 53 5.75 8.62 6.30
C LEU A 53 4.25 8.87 6.53
N LYS A 54 3.41 8.66 5.50
CA LYS A 54 1.96 8.80 5.61
C LYS A 54 1.34 7.82 6.60
N PHE A 55 1.72 6.54 6.57
CA PHE A 55 1.27 5.58 7.57
C PHE A 55 1.71 5.96 8.98
N ARG A 56 2.95 6.45 9.17
CA ARG A 56 3.42 6.89 10.49
C ARG A 56 2.60 8.05 11.04
N GLU A 57 2.24 9.02 10.20
CA GLU A 57 1.38 10.14 10.59
C GLU A 57 -0.06 9.68 10.87
N PHE A 58 -0.60 8.83 10.01
CA PHE A 58 -1.93 8.26 10.12
C PHE A 58 -2.12 7.46 11.42
N ASP A 59 -1.18 6.55 11.71
CA ASP A 59 -1.23 5.70 12.89
C ASP A 59 -1.07 6.52 14.19
N ARG A 60 -0.26 7.58 14.19
CA ARG A 60 -0.19 8.50 15.34
C ARG A 60 -1.54 9.14 15.66
N LYS A 61 -2.36 9.40 14.64
CA LYS A 61 -3.67 10.04 14.78
C LYS A 61 -4.77 9.04 15.16
N PHE A 62 -4.83 7.90 14.46
CA PHE A 62 -5.97 6.97 14.55
C PHE A 62 -5.66 5.68 15.32
N HIS A 63 -4.39 5.29 15.43
CA HIS A 63 -3.95 4.04 16.06
C HIS A 63 -2.78 4.26 17.03
N PRO A 64 -2.89 5.14 18.04
CA PRO A 64 -1.76 5.52 18.90
C PRO A 64 -1.18 4.38 19.75
N HIS A 65 -1.85 3.22 19.78
CA HIS A 65 -1.46 2.05 20.56
C HIS A 65 -0.71 0.99 19.74
N VAL A 66 -0.48 1.22 18.44
CA VAL A 66 0.31 0.32 17.58
C VAL A 66 1.64 0.95 17.21
N LEU A 67 2.59 0.15 16.73
CA LEU A 67 3.81 0.67 16.13
C LEU A 67 3.44 1.50 14.88
N CYS A 68 3.67 2.82 14.92
CA CYS A 68 3.32 3.70 13.80
C CYS A 68 4.10 3.29 12.53
N GLY A 69 3.39 3.10 11.42
CA GLY A 69 3.94 2.54 10.19
C GLY A 69 4.06 1.02 10.18
N GLY A 70 3.67 0.33 11.26
CA GLY A 70 3.83 -1.11 11.41
C GLY A 70 3.01 -1.91 10.39
N CYS A 71 1.83 -1.43 10.00
CA CYS A 71 1.04 -2.07 8.95
C CYS A 71 1.77 -2.06 7.61
N TRP A 72 2.34 -0.90 7.23
CA TRP A 72 3.15 -0.76 6.02
C TRP A 72 4.45 -1.56 6.06
N LEU A 73 5.14 -1.57 7.20
CA LEU A 73 6.38 -2.34 7.34
C LEU A 73 6.16 -3.85 7.12
N ASN A 74 5.00 -4.39 7.53
CA ASN A 74 4.72 -5.82 7.46
C ASN A 74 4.02 -6.25 6.16
N HIS A 75 3.20 -5.38 5.57
CA HIS A 75 2.29 -5.73 4.47
C HIS A 75 2.34 -4.79 3.27
N GLY A 76 3.12 -3.71 3.36
CA GLY A 76 3.31 -2.75 2.30
C GLY A 76 4.10 -3.28 1.12
N PHE A 77 4.45 -2.38 0.21
CA PHE A 77 5.21 -2.71 -0.98
C PHE A 77 6.68 -2.88 -0.66
N SER A 78 7.35 -3.75 -1.40
CA SER A 78 8.81 -3.89 -1.33
C SER A 78 9.49 -2.77 -2.13
N THR A 79 10.65 -2.29 -1.67
CA THR A 79 11.45 -1.35 -2.48
C THR A 79 12.25 -2.09 -3.53
N ASN A 80 12.15 -1.65 -4.78
CA ASN A 80 12.98 -2.14 -5.88
C ASN A 80 13.80 -0.99 -6.47
N LYS A 81 15.13 -1.10 -6.36
CA LYS A 81 16.09 -0.07 -6.82
C LYS A 81 16.24 0.02 -8.34
N ASN A 82 15.65 -0.91 -9.08
CA ASN A 82 15.62 -0.90 -10.53
C ASN A 82 14.37 -0.20 -11.09
N LEU A 83 13.42 0.17 -10.23
CA LEU A 83 12.25 0.96 -10.60
C LEU A 83 12.56 2.45 -10.46
N GLU A 84 11.95 3.27 -11.31
CA GLU A 84 11.98 4.72 -11.13
C GLU A 84 11.36 5.14 -9.79
N SER A 85 11.71 6.32 -9.26
CA SER A 85 11.34 6.77 -7.91
C SER A 85 9.86 6.61 -7.54
N TRP A 86 8.96 6.75 -8.50
CA TRP A 86 7.50 6.65 -8.34
C TRP A 86 6.86 5.48 -9.08
N GLU A 87 7.67 4.64 -9.71
CA GLU A 87 7.18 3.49 -10.44
C GLU A 87 6.76 2.38 -9.48
N VAL A 88 5.73 1.63 -9.89
CA VAL A 88 5.18 0.49 -9.16
C VAL A 88 5.12 -0.69 -10.10
N SER A 89 5.46 -1.87 -9.60
CA SER A 89 5.39 -3.12 -10.33
C SER A 89 4.62 -4.16 -9.53
N ILE A 90 3.76 -4.91 -10.22
CA ILE A 90 3.11 -6.11 -9.67
C ILE A 90 3.68 -7.38 -10.30
N ASN A 91 4.83 -7.31 -10.98
CA ASN A 91 5.41 -8.45 -11.71
C ASN A 91 5.81 -9.60 -10.78
N ASN A 92 6.13 -9.30 -9.52
CA ASN A 92 6.42 -10.29 -8.48
C ASN A 92 5.16 -10.78 -7.75
N CYS A 93 3.97 -10.34 -8.18
CA CYS A 93 2.69 -10.74 -7.62
C CYS A 93 1.99 -11.76 -8.51
N LYS A 94 1.41 -12.79 -7.87
CA LYS A 94 0.40 -13.64 -8.49
C LYS A 94 -0.95 -13.32 -7.88
N ILE A 95 -1.87 -12.81 -8.70
CA ILE A 95 -3.23 -12.45 -8.31
C ILE A 95 -4.14 -13.66 -8.51
N ILE A 96 -4.76 -14.14 -7.44
CA ILE A 96 -5.73 -15.23 -7.47
C ILE A 96 -7.12 -14.61 -7.34
N GLU A 97 -7.93 -14.76 -8.39
CA GLU A 97 -9.24 -14.12 -8.52
C GLU A 97 -10.36 -15.13 -8.25
N LYS A 98 -11.55 -14.61 -7.90
CA LYS A 98 -12.78 -15.41 -7.86
C LYS A 98 -13.19 -15.78 -9.29
N GLU A 99 -13.73 -16.98 -9.46
CA GLU A 99 -14.34 -17.43 -10.73
C GLU A 99 -15.54 -16.56 -11.13
#